data_AF-A0A0Q0L0T8-F1
#
_entry.id   AF-A0A0Q0L0T8-F1
#
_cell.length_a   1.000
_cell.length_b   1.000
_cell.length_c   1.000
_cell.angle_alpha   90.00
_cell.angle_beta   90.00
_cell.angle_gamma   90.00
#
_symmetry.space_group_name_H-M   'P 1'
#
loop_
_entity.id
_entity.type
_entity.pdbx_description
1 polymer ?
#
loop_
_entity_poly.entity_id
_entity_poly.type
_entity_poly.pdbx_seq_one_letter_code
_entity_poly.pdbx_strand_id
1 'polypeptide(L)'
;MTSRLLNSAVLYSLLVSTLFLTGCKSTPEPQQPAYVIPAAISHLPLDAANQGLDIVDIQLALGDRNLYLAANGNIKMISTAQCPLDISAHRGDFRQPESSYNAIAAALNDNFNSVEIDVMLLKDGTWVNHHDSQTGRATVHYTGERYKIERMNRKEFGQLKLRDKNTNALLNERPITAAESFKVFAAYRAPSQKLNVEIKSDANGQALVDLDNMLRKYIGLSGFYYSAADKDTLYKLRGINPYVYLGFVQGGHPTSVEKLRSDLRKGVKNDAYYLDNQDDLELAGRYGTKRYRSRYQDYTSTSALKKLQSKLGTNSGLHLDIRSYMQSPGVKSRAKGLGMKVYTYSINGTDYHQQQLLTLSHNTLPDGVIVDATPYKICQRLFKASVPAKRYQPLSNIGRYIASLPQDADFDRFEEMLGYQQEGYYLSLNSGLKSIVKAKKVTTKNTTPTPLLEHGFPTITDEKLEHKTGETIILTLPENGTQ
;
A
#
# COMPACT_ATOMS: atom_id res chain seq x y z
N MET A 1 33.50 -61.83 64.08
CA MET A 1 34.00 -62.04 65.46
C MET A 1 34.27 -60.67 66.08
N THR A 2 33.94 -60.54 67.37
CA THR A 2 34.19 -59.40 68.31
C THR A 2 33.57 -58.04 67.93
N SER A 3 32.38 -57.66 68.43
CA SER A 3 31.97 -57.28 69.81
C SER A 3 32.14 -55.78 70.10
N ARG A 4 31.03 -55.04 70.32
CA ARG A 4 30.55 -54.52 71.63
C ARG A 4 31.13 -53.12 71.95
N LEU A 5 30.49 -52.10 72.53
CA LEU A 5 29.22 -51.83 73.27
C LEU A 5 28.98 -50.30 73.14
N LEU A 6 27.77 -49.76 72.95
CA LEU A 6 26.69 -49.48 73.93
C LEU A 6 27.03 -48.42 75.00
N ASN A 7 26.48 -47.20 74.87
CA ASN A 7 25.50 -46.57 75.79
C ASN A 7 25.39 -45.05 75.49
N SER A 8 24.20 -44.51 75.14
CA SER A 8 23.11 -44.07 76.04
C SER A 8 23.57 -42.87 76.92
N ALA A 9 22.96 -41.70 76.98
CA ALA A 9 21.59 -41.27 76.72
C ALA A 9 21.45 -39.72 76.86
N VAL A 10 20.39 -39.15 76.25
CA VAL A 10 19.45 -38.19 76.87
C VAL A 10 19.73 -36.65 76.86
N LEU A 11 18.97 -35.98 75.96
CA LEU A 11 18.04 -34.83 76.14
C LEU A 11 18.48 -33.33 76.17
N TYR A 12 17.84 -32.57 75.24
CA TYR A 12 17.32 -31.16 75.25
C TYR A 12 18.31 -30.01 75.45
N SER A 13 18.21 -28.82 74.84
CA SER A 13 17.42 -28.23 73.75
C SER A 13 17.98 -26.81 73.53
N LEU A 14 17.81 -26.29 72.32
CA LEU A 14 17.68 -24.85 71.96
C LEU A 14 18.95 -23.94 71.93
N LEU A 15 19.20 -23.50 70.69
CA LEU A 15 19.25 -22.10 70.23
C LEU A 15 20.61 -21.49 69.85
N VAL A 16 20.71 -21.21 68.55
CA VAL A 16 21.22 -19.97 67.92
C VAL A 16 22.71 -19.67 68.06
N SER A 17 23.44 -19.79 66.95
CA SER A 17 23.85 -18.63 66.13
C SER A 17 24.88 -19.02 65.05
N THR A 18 24.42 -19.23 63.81
CA THR A 18 25.27 -19.09 62.61
C THR A 18 24.48 -18.42 61.49
N LEU A 19 24.52 -17.09 61.50
CA LEU A 19 24.61 -16.17 60.36
C LEU A 19 24.02 -16.65 59.02
N PHE A 20 22.72 -16.44 58.86
CA PHE A 20 22.11 -16.22 57.55
C PHE A 20 22.30 -14.77 57.14
N LEU A 21 23.21 -14.50 56.19
CA LEU A 21 23.19 -13.28 55.39
C LEU A 21 22.16 -13.46 54.27
N THR A 22 20.87 -13.38 54.60
CA THR A 22 19.82 -13.14 53.61
C THR A 22 19.84 -11.65 53.27
N GLY A 23 20.49 -11.31 52.15
CA GLY A 23 20.29 -10.01 51.53
C GLY A 23 18.84 -9.88 51.07
N CYS A 24 18.05 -9.05 51.76
CA CYS A 24 16.79 -8.56 51.23
C CYS A 24 17.06 -7.74 49.96
N LYS A 25 16.86 -8.34 48.79
CA LYS A 25 16.58 -7.63 47.55
C LYS A 25 15.33 -8.20 46.90
N SER A 26 14.21 -8.04 47.59
CA SER A 26 12.90 -8.00 46.96
C SER A 26 12.56 -6.53 46.73
N THR A 27 13.22 -5.91 45.76
CA THR A 27 12.65 -4.70 45.16
C THR A 27 11.47 -5.18 44.33
N PRO A 28 10.23 -4.75 44.60
CA PRO A 28 9.12 -5.02 43.70
C PRO A 28 9.53 -4.50 42.33
N GLU A 29 9.42 -5.35 41.31
CA GLU A 29 9.57 -4.92 39.93
C GLU A 29 8.63 -3.71 39.74
N PRO A 30 9.11 -2.56 39.24
CA PRO A 30 8.27 -1.38 39.11
C PRO A 30 7.05 -1.78 38.29
N GLN A 31 5.87 -1.79 38.91
CA GLN A 31 4.63 -1.98 38.17
C GLN A 31 4.60 -0.85 37.16
N GLN A 32 4.76 -1.18 35.88
CA GLN A 32 4.58 -0.21 34.82
C GLN A 32 3.20 0.40 35.03
N PRO A 33 3.10 1.73 35.14
CA PRO A 33 1.82 2.38 35.40
C PRO A 33 0.82 1.89 34.35
N ALA A 34 -0.37 1.52 34.82
CA ALA A 34 -1.42 0.99 33.97
C ALA A 34 -1.59 1.93 32.77
N TYR A 35 -1.60 1.35 31.58
CA TYR A 35 -1.79 2.08 30.33
C TYR A 35 -3.17 2.74 30.33
N VAL A 36 -3.22 4.07 30.43
CA VAL A 36 -4.46 4.85 30.42
C VAL A 36 -4.56 5.60 29.10
N ILE A 37 -5.56 5.25 28.30
CA ILE A 37 -5.95 6.04 27.12
C ILE A 37 -6.64 7.31 27.63
N PRO A 38 -6.19 8.53 27.25
CA PRO A 38 -6.85 9.75 27.65
C PRO A 38 -8.32 9.78 27.19
N ALA A 39 -9.24 10.13 28.10
CA ALA A 39 -10.68 10.11 27.83
C ALA A 39 -11.10 10.96 26.62
N ALA A 40 -10.35 12.04 26.33
CA ALA A 40 -10.61 12.91 25.17
C ALA A 40 -10.47 12.18 23.82
N ILE A 41 -9.65 11.12 23.74
CA ILE A 41 -9.35 10.40 22.50
C ILE A 41 -9.80 8.93 22.53
N SER A 42 -10.54 8.51 23.55
CA SER A 42 -10.99 7.12 23.71
C SER A 42 -12.00 6.64 22.66
N HIS A 43 -12.55 7.57 21.87
CA HIS A 43 -13.48 7.30 20.77
C HIS A 43 -12.76 7.02 19.44
N LEU A 44 -11.46 7.26 19.35
CA LEU A 44 -10.67 6.99 18.16
C LEU A 44 -10.44 5.48 17.95
N PRO A 45 -10.07 5.06 16.73
CA PRO A 45 -9.69 3.67 16.48
C PRO A 45 -8.59 3.17 17.43
N LEU A 46 -8.58 1.86 17.68
CA LEU A 46 -7.68 1.22 18.66
C LEU A 46 -6.20 1.45 18.37
N ASP A 47 -5.83 1.68 17.11
CA ASP A 47 -4.47 1.92 16.68
C ASP A 47 -4.08 3.41 16.69
N ALA A 48 -4.95 4.30 17.20
CA ALA A 48 -4.63 5.71 17.36
C ALA A 48 -3.48 5.91 18.37
N ALA A 49 -2.51 6.73 17.98
CA ALA A 49 -1.42 7.14 18.86
C ALA A 49 -1.99 7.87 20.09
N ASN A 50 -1.58 7.47 21.28
CA ASN A 50 -2.05 8.03 22.55
C ASN A 50 -0.92 8.37 23.53
N GLN A 51 0.31 8.37 23.01
CA GLN A 51 1.52 8.76 23.72
C GLN A 51 2.26 9.83 22.93
N GLY A 52 3.10 10.59 23.62
CA GLY A 52 3.88 11.69 23.04
C GLY A 52 3.42 13.06 23.54
N LEU A 53 4.30 14.05 23.37
CA LEU A 53 4.00 15.43 23.68
C LEU A 53 2.84 15.92 22.80
N ASP A 54 1.91 16.67 23.40
CA ASP A 54 0.76 17.26 22.71
C ASP A 54 -0.16 16.25 22.00
N ILE A 55 -0.04 14.94 22.24
CA ILE A 55 -0.75 13.91 21.47
C ILE A 55 -2.27 14.10 21.47
N VAL A 56 -2.85 14.49 22.61
CA VAL A 56 -4.29 14.78 22.70
C VAL A 56 -4.67 15.96 21.80
N ASP A 57 -3.88 17.03 21.80
CA ASP A 57 -4.13 18.23 20.98
C ASP A 57 -3.98 17.93 19.48
N ILE A 58 -2.97 17.16 19.10
CA ILE A 58 -2.74 16.68 17.73
C ILE A 58 -3.93 15.84 17.26
N GLN A 59 -4.37 14.88 18.07
CA GLN A 59 -5.48 14.00 17.72
C GLN A 59 -6.80 14.75 17.58
N LEU A 60 -7.08 15.72 18.46
CA LEU A 60 -8.29 16.55 18.36
C LEU A 60 -8.24 17.48 17.14
N ALA A 61 -7.07 18.04 16.80
CA ALA A 61 -6.89 18.86 15.60
C ALA A 61 -7.04 18.04 14.30
N LEU A 62 -6.55 16.80 14.27
CA LEU A 62 -6.78 15.86 13.17
C LEU A 62 -8.25 15.42 13.12
N GLY A 63 -8.86 15.15 14.28
CA GLY A 63 -10.24 14.70 14.41
C GLY A 63 -11.24 15.72 13.87
N ASP A 64 -10.96 17.02 14.02
CA ASP A 64 -11.71 18.11 13.39
C ASP A 64 -11.76 18.02 11.86
N ARG A 65 -10.83 17.27 11.25
CA ARG A 65 -10.72 17.00 9.83
C ARG A 65 -11.10 15.57 9.46
N ASN A 66 -11.76 14.80 10.33
CA ASN A 66 -12.04 13.37 10.12
C ASN A 66 -10.75 12.52 9.96
N LEU A 67 -9.66 12.94 10.60
CA LEU A 67 -8.36 12.25 10.57
C LEU A 67 -7.91 11.87 11.99
N TYR A 68 -6.97 10.94 12.10
CA TYR A 68 -6.23 10.67 13.33
C TYR A 68 -4.81 10.20 13.00
N LEU A 69 -3.90 10.37 13.96
CA LEU A 69 -2.54 9.85 13.91
C LEU A 69 -2.54 8.42 14.45
N ALA A 70 -2.11 7.44 13.66
CA ALA A 70 -1.92 6.08 14.12
C ALA A 70 -0.58 5.89 14.84
N ALA A 71 -0.48 4.84 15.65
CA ALA A 71 0.72 4.49 16.42
C ALA A 71 1.93 4.18 15.52
N ASN A 72 1.72 3.86 14.24
CA ASN A 72 2.76 3.67 13.24
C ASN A 72 3.21 4.97 12.55
N GLY A 73 2.69 6.14 12.96
CA GLY A 73 3.02 7.44 12.39
C GLY A 73 2.16 7.88 11.20
N ASN A 74 1.32 6.99 10.63
CA ASN A 74 0.46 7.33 9.51
C ASN A 74 -0.72 8.20 9.94
N ILE A 75 -1.12 9.14 9.09
CA ILE A 75 -2.40 9.84 9.23
C ILE A 75 -3.48 9.08 8.47
N LYS A 76 -4.58 8.78 9.16
CA LYS A 76 -5.66 7.93 8.65
C LYS A 76 -7.01 8.60 8.80
N MET A 77 -7.98 8.16 8.01
CA MET A 77 -9.38 8.61 8.12
C MET A 77 -10.08 7.95 9.31
N ILE A 78 -10.75 8.74 10.16
CA ILE A 78 -11.62 8.20 11.24
C ILE A 78 -12.79 7.44 10.61
N SER A 79 -13.40 8.02 9.57
CA SER A 79 -14.50 7.41 8.81
C SER A 79 -14.32 7.63 7.31
N THR A 80 -14.60 6.59 6.52
CA THR A 80 -14.63 6.64 5.05
C THR A 80 -16.06 6.82 4.51
N ALA A 81 -17.05 7.10 5.35
CA ALA A 81 -18.46 7.18 4.94
C ALA A 81 -18.74 8.22 3.82
N GLN A 82 -17.96 9.29 3.74
CA GLN A 82 -18.07 10.31 2.69
C GLN A 82 -17.50 9.85 1.34
N CYS A 83 -16.91 8.66 1.28
CA CYS A 83 -16.19 8.10 0.16
C CYS A 83 -16.84 6.76 -0.23
N PRO A 84 -17.99 6.78 -0.94
CA PRO A 84 -18.74 5.58 -1.30
C PRO A 84 -18.10 4.87 -2.51
N LEU A 85 -16.81 4.53 -2.38
CA LEU A 85 -15.98 3.87 -3.38
C LEU A 85 -15.21 2.74 -2.69
N ASP A 86 -15.23 1.54 -3.27
CA ASP A 86 -14.41 0.42 -2.76
C ASP A 86 -12.95 0.64 -3.15
N ILE A 87 -12.08 0.86 -2.17
CA ILE A 87 -10.65 1.09 -2.37
C ILE A 87 -9.89 -0.19 -2.01
N SER A 88 -9.33 -0.84 -3.04
CA SER A 88 -8.51 -2.03 -2.94
C SER A 88 -7.03 -1.68 -3.00
N ALA A 89 -6.26 -2.15 -2.02
CA ALA A 89 -4.80 -2.04 -2.01
C ALA A 89 -4.22 -3.03 -3.03
N HIS A 90 -3.55 -2.52 -4.06
CA HIS A 90 -2.97 -3.34 -5.11
C HIS A 90 -1.71 -4.06 -4.58
N ARG A 91 -1.75 -5.40 -4.53
CA ARG A 91 -0.72 -6.26 -3.94
C ARG A 91 -0.37 -5.94 -2.48
N GLY A 92 -1.32 -5.39 -1.73
CA GLY A 92 -1.10 -4.85 -0.38
C GLY A 92 -0.79 -3.36 -0.36
N ASP A 93 -0.16 -2.90 0.72
CA ASP A 93 0.22 -1.50 0.87
C ASP A 93 1.46 -1.21 0.01
N PHE A 94 1.33 -0.23 -0.89
CA PHE A 94 2.37 0.12 -1.86
C PHE A 94 3.68 0.62 -1.24
N ARG A 95 3.69 1.00 0.05
CA ARG A 95 4.89 1.42 0.79
C ARG A 95 5.69 0.25 1.33
N GLN A 96 5.14 -0.95 1.26
CA GLN A 96 5.79 -2.18 1.69
C GLN A 96 6.14 -3.04 0.48
N PRO A 97 7.11 -3.95 0.59
CA PRO A 97 7.40 -4.90 -0.48
C PRO A 97 6.15 -5.73 -0.79
N GLU A 98 5.74 -5.77 -2.05
CA GLU A 98 4.66 -6.66 -2.48
C GLU A 98 5.01 -8.13 -2.17
N SER A 99 4.00 -9.00 -2.15
CA SER A 99 4.18 -10.43 -1.79
C SER A 99 4.73 -10.68 -0.36
N SER A 100 4.60 -9.69 0.54
CA SER A 100 5.06 -9.76 1.93
C SER A 100 3.92 -9.79 2.94
N TYR A 101 4.25 -10.21 4.17
CA TYR A 101 3.37 -10.06 5.33
C TYR A 101 3.02 -8.59 5.59
N ASN A 102 4.04 -7.73 5.56
CA ASN A 102 3.93 -6.33 5.93
C ASN A 102 3.01 -5.56 4.98
N ALA A 103 3.03 -5.87 3.68
CA ALA A 103 2.12 -5.24 2.72
C ALA A 103 0.64 -5.54 3.01
N ILE A 104 0.30 -6.78 3.36
CA ILE A 104 -1.09 -7.16 3.69
C ILE A 104 -1.50 -6.51 5.02
N ALA A 105 -0.67 -6.64 6.06
CA ALA A 105 -0.98 -6.11 7.38
C ALA A 105 -1.09 -4.57 7.36
N ALA A 106 -0.17 -3.88 6.67
CA ALA A 106 -0.20 -2.43 6.54
C ALA A 106 -1.45 -1.95 5.80
N ALA A 107 -1.87 -2.61 4.71
CA ALA A 107 -3.08 -2.23 4.00
C ALA A 107 -4.35 -2.43 4.85
N LEU A 108 -4.41 -3.51 5.62
CA LEU A 108 -5.55 -3.74 6.53
C LEU A 108 -5.59 -2.68 7.63
N ASN A 109 -4.43 -2.39 8.23
CA ASN A 109 -4.31 -1.32 9.21
C ASN A 109 -4.72 0.00 8.58
N ASP A 110 -4.31 0.34 7.37
CA ASP A 110 -4.65 1.58 6.66
C ASP A 110 -6.11 1.68 6.17
N ASN A 111 -6.99 0.80 6.64
CA ASN A 111 -8.44 0.82 6.42
C ASN A 111 -8.83 0.74 4.93
N PHE A 112 -8.02 0.08 4.10
CA PHE A 112 -8.46 -0.30 2.76
C PHE A 112 -9.70 -1.19 2.86
N ASN A 113 -10.65 -1.03 1.93
CA ASN A 113 -11.85 -1.86 1.88
C ASN A 113 -11.50 -3.31 1.47
N SER A 114 -10.49 -3.45 0.62
CA SER A 114 -9.97 -4.73 0.22
C SER A 114 -8.46 -4.72 0.03
N VAL A 115 -7.85 -5.88 0.15
CA VAL A 115 -6.44 -6.10 -0.19
C VAL A 115 -6.41 -7.07 -1.35
N GLU A 116 -5.75 -6.68 -2.43
CA GLU A 116 -5.50 -7.54 -3.56
C GLU A 116 -4.15 -8.24 -3.40
N ILE A 117 -4.11 -9.53 -3.75
CA ILE A 117 -2.89 -10.32 -3.86
C ILE A 117 -2.97 -11.17 -5.12
N ASP A 118 -1.81 -11.42 -5.70
CA ASP A 118 -1.66 -12.30 -6.83
C ASP A 118 -1.24 -13.69 -6.35
N VAL A 119 -1.84 -14.75 -6.92
CA VAL A 119 -1.45 -16.12 -6.59
C VAL A 119 -1.01 -16.92 -7.81
N MET A 120 0.07 -17.68 -7.61
CA MET A 120 0.66 -18.56 -8.61
C MET A 120 0.88 -19.96 -8.05
N LEU A 121 0.89 -20.94 -8.94
CA LEU A 121 1.14 -22.34 -8.63
C LEU A 121 2.59 -22.72 -8.94
N LEU A 122 3.25 -23.33 -7.96
CA LEU A 122 4.59 -23.93 -8.09
C LEU A 122 4.52 -25.33 -8.73
N LYS A 123 5.67 -25.89 -9.14
CA LYS A 123 5.74 -27.22 -9.77
C LYS A 123 5.26 -28.35 -8.86
N ASP A 124 5.34 -28.14 -7.54
CA ASP A 124 4.92 -29.10 -6.51
C ASP A 124 3.48 -28.90 -6.06
N GLY A 125 2.71 -28.02 -6.72
CA GLY A 125 1.32 -27.72 -6.38
C GLY A 125 1.14 -26.72 -5.24
N THR A 126 2.22 -26.14 -4.70
CA THR A 126 2.12 -25.10 -3.67
C THR A 126 1.63 -23.78 -4.28
N TRP A 127 0.60 -23.18 -3.69
CA TRP A 127 0.17 -21.81 -4.03
C TRP A 127 1.03 -20.76 -3.30
N VAL A 128 1.53 -19.78 -4.04
CA VAL A 128 2.35 -18.68 -3.53
C VAL A 128 1.73 -17.32 -3.81
N ASN A 129 2.03 -16.32 -2.97
CA ASN A 129 1.70 -14.92 -3.23
C ASN A 129 2.78 -14.33 -4.12
N HIS A 130 2.49 -14.16 -5.40
CA HIS A 130 3.44 -13.68 -6.39
C HIS A 130 2.73 -13.25 -7.67
N HIS A 131 3.15 -12.13 -8.26
CA HIS A 131 2.58 -11.61 -9.49
C HIS A 131 3.27 -12.13 -10.76
N ASP A 132 4.61 -12.15 -10.75
CA ASP A 132 5.38 -12.29 -11.98
C ASP A 132 5.64 -13.75 -12.34
N SER A 133 5.69 -14.05 -13.62
CA SER A 133 6.02 -15.42 -14.06
C SER A 133 7.45 -15.87 -13.75
N GLN A 134 8.32 -14.94 -13.36
CA GLN A 134 9.73 -15.19 -13.05
C GLN A 134 10.28 -14.24 -11.96
N THR A 135 11.38 -14.62 -11.34
CA THR A 135 12.11 -13.76 -10.41
C THR A 135 12.83 -12.60 -11.12
N GLY A 136 13.12 -11.53 -10.37
CA GLY A 136 13.97 -10.40 -10.79
C GLY A 136 13.51 -9.05 -10.22
N ARG A 137 12.21 -8.76 -10.36
CA ARG A 137 11.57 -7.50 -9.97
C ARG A 137 11.25 -7.49 -8.47
N ALA A 138 10.16 -8.13 -8.05
CA ALA A 138 9.71 -8.15 -6.65
C ALA A 138 10.49 -9.14 -5.78
N THR A 139 10.91 -10.28 -6.35
CA THR A 139 11.62 -11.35 -5.65
C THR A 139 12.88 -11.73 -6.41
N VAL A 140 13.97 -12.02 -5.71
CA VAL A 140 15.29 -12.25 -6.30
C VAL A 140 15.92 -13.50 -5.72
N HIS A 141 16.54 -14.32 -6.57
CA HIS A 141 17.39 -15.41 -6.13
C HIS A 141 18.78 -14.88 -5.77
N TYR A 142 19.46 -15.47 -4.78
CA TYR A 142 20.74 -14.94 -4.29
C TYR A 142 21.86 -14.89 -5.36
N THR A 143 21.75 -15.68 -6.43
CA THR A 143 22.67 -15.66 -7.57
C THR A 143 22.43 -14.49 -8.54
N GLY A 144 21.30 -13.77 -8.40
CA GLY A 144 20.86 -12.74 -9.35
C GLY A 144 20.23 -13.31 -10.63
N GLU A 145 20.26 -14.64 -10.83
CA GLU A 145 19.62 -15.28 -11.97
C GLU A 145 18.08 -15.22 -11.89
N ARG A 146 17.46 -15.22 -13.07
CA ARG A 146 16.01 -15.24 -13.23
C ARG A 146 15.52 -16.65 -13.42
N TYR A 147 14.54 -17.03 -12.62
CA TYR A 147 13.94 -18.36 -12.64
C TYR A 147 12.43 -18.22 -12.76
N LYS A 148 11.82 -19.12 -13.53
CA LYS A 148 10.37 -19.19 -13.65
C LYS A 148 9.75 -19.69 -12.35
N ILE A 149 8.74 -18.99 -11.84
CA ILE A 149 8.04 -19.34 -10.60
C ILE A 149 7.38 -20.72 -10.73
N GLU A 150 6.72 -21.00 -11.86
CA GLU A 150 6.06 -22.29 -12.12
C GLU A 150 7.00 -23.51 -12.07
N ARG A 151 8.32 -23.30 -12.15
CA ARG A 151 9.36 -24.36 -12.12
C ARG A 151 10.03 -24.51 -10.76
N MET A 152 9.68 -23.69 -9.78
CA MET A 152 10.18 -23.81 -8.42
C MET A 152 9.33 -24.79 -7.61
N ASN A 153 9.91 -25.40 -6.58
CA ASN A 153 9.18 -26.00 -5.45
C ASN A 153 9.14 -25.02 -4.27
N ARG A 154 8.39 -25.35 -3.23
CA ARG A 154 8.24 -24.51 -2.03
C ARG A 154 9.56 -24.16 -1.35
N LYS A 155 10.52 -25.08 -1.34
CA LYS A 155 11.84 -24.85 -0.70
C LYS A 155 12.64 -23.81 -1.49
N GLU A 156 12.69 -23.95 -2.81
CA GLU A 156 13.35 -23.00 -3.72
C GLU A 156 12.70 -21.61 -3.62
N PHE A 157 11.37 -21.54 -3.64
CA PHE A 157 10.64 -20.28 -3.48
C PHE A 157 10.93 -19.61 -2.12
N GLY A 158 11.00 -20.39 -1.04
CA GLY A 158 11.31 -19.89 0.29
C GLY A 158 12.73 -19.36 0.48
N GLN A 159 13.63 -19.60 -0.49
CA GLN A 159 15.01 -19.08 -0.50
C GLN A 159 15.14 -17.75 -1.25
N LEU A 160 14.06 -17.28 -1.90
CA LEU A 160 14.04 -15.99 -2.54
C LEU A 160 14.07 -14.86 -1.51
N LYS A 161 14.58 -13.71 -1.92
CA LYS A 161 14.55 -12.46 -1.15
C LYS A 161 13.62 -11.46 -1.80
N LEU A 162 12.91 -10.69 -0.98
CA LEU A 162 12.13 -9.54 -1.42
C LEU A 162 13.06 -8.39 -1.82
N ARG A 163 12.55 -7.51 -2.68
CA ARG A 163 13.21 -6.27 -3.07
C ARG A 163 12.39 -5.08 -2.58
N ASP A 164 13.08 -4.07 -2.05
CA ASP A 164 12.47 -2.79 -1.75
C ASP A 164 12.12 -2.02 -3.03
N LYS A 165 10.87 -1.58 -3.15
CA LYS A 165 10.35 -0.94 -4.37
C LYS A 165 11.00 0.42 -4.67
N ASN A 166 11.43 1.14 -3.65
CA ASN A 166 11.94 2.51 -3.82
C ASN A 166 13.46 2.54 -4.05
N THR A 167 14.18 1.71 -3.32
CA THR A 167 15.66 1.69 -3.30
C THR A 167 16.24 0.57 -4.15
N ASN A 168 15.42 -0.39 -4.58
CA ASN A 168 15.84 -1.65 -5.21
C ASN A 168 16.75 -2.53 -4.32
N ALA A 169 16.90 -2.21 -3.04
CA ALA A 169 17.72 -3.00 -2.13
C ALA A 169 17.12 -4.40 -1.93
N LEU A 170 17.99 -5.41 -1.80
CA LEU A 170 17.56 -6.73 -1.36
C LEU A 170 17.26 -6.70 0.14
N LEU A 171 16.08 -7.17 0.50
CA LEU A 171 15.65 -7.27 1.88
C LEU A 171 16.02 -8.63 2.45
N ASN A 172 16.25 -8.69 3.76
CA ASN A 172 16.41 -9.96 4.47
C ASN A 172 15.05 -10.59 4.81
N GLU A 173 14.14 -10.58 3.84
CA GLU A 173 12.77 -11.07 3.94
C GLU A 173 12.49 -11.97 2.75
N ARG A 174 11.73 -13.05 2.96
CA ARG A 174 11.31 -13.96 1.88
C ARG A 174 9.87 -13.63 1.43
N PRO A 175 9.50 -13.94 0.18
CA PRO A 175 8.09 -13.95 -0.19
C PRO A 175 7.31 -15.02 0.58
N ILE A 176 6.01 -14.80 0.69
CA ILE A 176 5.11 -15.67 1.45
C ILE A 176 4.26 -16.57 0.54
N THR A 177 3.86 -17.73 1.06
CA THR A 177 2.89 -18.61 0.40
C THR A 177 1.49 -18.00 0.44
N ALA A 178 0.57 -18.45 -0.42
CA ALA A 178 -0.82 -17.98 -0.38
C ALA A 178 -1.48 -18.32 0.97
N ALA A 179 -1.20 -19.51 1.52
CA ALA A 179 -1.70 -19.91 2.84
C ALA A 179 -1.18 -19.01 3.98
N GLU A 180 0.06 -18.52 3.88
CA GLU A 180 0.58 -17.52 4.81
C GLU A 180 -0.18 -16.21 4.65
N SER A 181 -0.35 -15.70 3.42
CA SER A 181 -1.16 -14.49 3.15
C SER A 181 -2.55 -14.57 3.76
N PHE A 182 -3.22 -15.72 3.66
CA PHE A 182 -4.58 -15.89 4.20
C PHE A 182 -4.61 -15.82 5.73
N LYS A 183 -3.59 -16.35 6.41
CA LYS A 183 -3.46 -16.26 7.87
C LYS A 183 -3.20 -14.82 8.31
N VAL A 184 -2.33 -14.10 7.61
CA VAL A 184 -2.08 -12.67 7.88
C VAL A 184 -3.36 -11.88 7.71
N PHE A 185 -4.04 -12.06 6.58
CA PHE A 185 -5.30 -11.38 6.31
C PHE A 185 -6.35 -11.67 7.39
N ALA A 186 -6.52 -12.95 7.77
CA ALA A 186 -7.46 -13.34 8.81
C ALA A 186 -7.13 -12.74 10.18
N ALA A 187 -5.84 -12.57 10.51
CA ALA A 187 -5.41 -12.04 11.80
C ALA A 187 -5.63 -10.52 11.94
N TYR A 188 -5.56 -9.77 10.84
CA TYR A 188 -5.61 -8.29 10.86
C TYR A 188 -6.93 -7.69 10.36
N ARG A 189 -7.74 -8.44 9.60
CA ARG A 189 -8.92 -7.85 8.95
C ARG A 189 -9.99 -7.43 9.94
N ALA A 190 -10.57 -6.26 9.69
CA ALA A 190 -11.90 -5.94 10.17
C ALA A 190 -12.97 -6.76 9.41
N PRO A 191 -14.17 -6.99 10.00
CA PRO A 191 -15.23 -7.79 9.36
C PRO A 191 -15.67 -7.32 7.97
N SER A 192 -15.58 -6.01 7.69
CA SER A 192 -15.94 -5.41 6.41
C SER A 192 -14.86 -5.54 5.33
N GLN A 193 -13.61 -5.84 5.71
CA GLN A 193 -12.49 -5.93 4.78
C GLN A 193 -12.45 -7.28 4.07
N LYS A 194 -12.08 -7.25 2.78
CA LYS A 194 -12.05 -8.44 1.92
C LYS A 194 -10.69 -8.66 1.25
N LEU A 195 -10.37 -9.92 0.99
CA LEU A 195 -9.20 -10.30 0.20
C LEU A 195 -9.62 -10.51 -1.25
N ASN A 196 -9.05 -9.77 -2.20
CA ASN A 196 -9.09 -10.13 -3.62
C ASN A 196 -7.93 -11.07 -3.93
N VAL A 197 -8.23 -12.24 -4.45
CA VAL A 197 -7.21 -13.23 -4.84
C VAL A 197 -7.19 -13.32 -6.37
N GLU A 198 -6.19 -12.69 -6.99
CA GLU A 198 -6.01 -12.73 -8.44
C GLU A 198 -5.27 -13.99 -8.87
N ILE A 199 -5.88 -14.81 -9.72
CA ILE A 199 -5.24 -16.04 -10.22
C ILE A 199 -4.39 -15.71 -11.46
N LYS A 200 -3.07 -15.92 -11.35
CA LYS A 200 -2.10 -15.67 -12.45
C LYS A 200 -1.61 -16.93 -13.15
N SER A 201 -1.94 -18.12 -12.65
CA SER A 201 -1.53 -19.41 -13.24
C SER A 201 -2.67 -20.10 -13.99
N ASP A 202 -2.32 -20.89 -15.01
CA ASP A 202 -3.24 -21.86 -15.62
C ASP A 202 -3.41 -23.06 -14.69
N ALA A 203 -4.35 -22.94 -13.74
CA ALA A 203 -4.62 -23.96 -12.75
C ALA A 203 -5.72 -24.92 -13.21
N ASN A 204 -5.52 -26.21 -12.91
CA ASN A 204 -6.55 -27.22 -13.09
C ASN A 204 -7.63 -27.10 -11.99
N GLY A 205 -8.76 -27.80 -12.17
CA GLY A 205 -9.88 -27.73 -11.24
C GLY A 205 -9.53 -28.15 -9.80
N GLN A 206 -8.67 -29.15 -9.62
CA GLN A 206 -8.27 -29.63 -8.30
C GLN A 206 -7.45 -28.57 -7.54
N ALA A 207 -6.48 -27.95 -8.20
CA ALA A 207 -5.68 -26.89 -7.60
C ALA A 207 -6.54 -25.69 -7.16
N LEU A 208 -7.57 -25.36 -7.94
CA LEU A 208 -8.54 -24.30 -7.59
C LEU A 208 -9.44 -24.70 -6.40
N VAL A 209 -9.85 -25.97 -6.31
CA VAL A 209 -10.58 -26.50 -5.14
C VAL A 209 -9.72 -26.40 -3.89
N ASP A 210 -8.44 -26.77 -3.97
CA ASP A 210 -7.52 -26.70 -2.85
C ASP A 210 -7.30 -25.26 -2.39
N LEU A 211 -7.17 -24.32 -3.34
CA LEU A 211 -7.11 -22.88 -3.05
C LEU A 211 -8.35 -22.38 -2.30
N ASP A 212 -9.54 -22.70 -2.80
CA ASP A 212 -10.80 -22.28 -2.19
C ASP A 212 -11.00 -22.91 -0.80
N ASN A 213 -10.59 -24.16 -0.61
CA ASN A 213 -10.59 -24.81 0.71
C ASN A 213 -9.67 -24.10 1.71
N MET A 214 -8.48 -23.66 1.28
CA MET A 214 -7.58 -22.89 2.14
C MET A 214 -8.19 -21.54 2.54
N LEU A 215 -8.80 -20.83 1.59
CA LEU A 215 -9.47 -19.54 1.85
C LEU A 215 -10.65 -19.70 2.81
N ARG A 216 -11.52 -20.68 2.58
CA ARG A 216 -12.64 -20.99 3.48
C ARG A 216 -12.17 -21.36 4.88
N LYS A 217 -11.07 -22.11 4.99
CA LYS A 217 -10.49 -22.51 6.28
C LYS A 217 -9.92 -21.34 7.07
N TYR A 218 -9.17 -20.44 6.44
CA TYR A 218 -8.47 -19.38 7.16
C TYR A 218 -9.29 -18.09 7.29
N ILE A 219 -10.05 -17.71 6.27
CA ILE A 219 -10.74 -16.41 6.19
C ILE A 219 -12.25 -16.54 6.45
N GLY A 220 -12.85 -17.64 6.01
CA GLY A 220 -14.30 -17.85 6.02
C GLY A 220 -14.99 -17.35 4.74
N LEU A 221 -16.26 -17.73 4.56
CA LEU A 221 -17.00 -17.63 3.28
C LEU A 221 -17.21 -16.20 2.74
N SER A 222 -17.22 -15.18 3.58
CA SER A 222 -17.56 -13.80 3.20
C SER A 222 -16.37 -12.85 3.09
N GLY A 223 -15.18 -13.30 3.49
CA GLY A 223 -14.00 -12.44 3.62
C GLY A 223 -13.09 -12.38 2.40
N PHE A 224 -13.44 -13.03 1.30
CA PHE A 224 -12.62 -13.02 0.09
C PHE A 224 -13.45 -13.04 -1.20
N TYR A 225 -12.79 -12.74 -2.31
CA TYR A 225 -13.28 -12.92 -3.66
C TYR A 225 -12.13 -13.19 -4.64
N TYR A 226 -12.46 -13.56 -5.87
CA TYR A 226 -11.43 -13.84 -6.89
C TYR A 226 -11.48 -12.83 -8.04
N SER A 227 -10.31 -12.56 -8.61
CA SER A 227 -10.17 -11.98 -9.95
C SER A 227 -9.30 -12.87 -10.83
N ALA A 228 -9.48 -12.78 -12.15
CA ALA A 228 -8.56 -13.39 -13.12
C ALA A 228 -8.74 -12.76 -14.50
N ALA A 229 -7.67 -12.74 -15.29
CA ALA A 229 -7.70 -12.40 -16.71
C ALA A 229 -8.11 -13.58 -17.61
N ASP A 230 -8.07 -14.81 -17.10
CA ASP A 230 -8.56 -16.00 -17.78
C ASP A 230 -10.02 -16.32 -17.41
N LYS A 231 -10.90 -16.33 -18.41
CA LYS A 231 -12.32 -16.62 -18.22
C LYS A 231 -12.56 -18.06 -17.82
N ASP A 232 -11.77 -19.00 -18.33
CA ASP A 232 -12.00 -20.42 -18.07
C ASP A 232 -11.69 -20.75 -16.60
N THR A 233 -10.67 -20.13 -16.03
CA THR A 233 -10.40 -20.12 -14.58
C THR A 233 -11.60 -19.60 -13.78
N LEU A 234 -12.20 -18.47 -14.17
CA LEU A 234 -13.39 -17.94 -13.48
C LEU A 234 -14.61 -18.87 -13.63
N TYR A 235 -14.79 -19.51 -14.78
CA TYR A 235 -15.88 -20.47 -14.98
C TYR A 235 -15.72 -21.71 -14.09
N LYS A 236 -14.51 -22.25 -13.98
CA LYS A 236 -14.19 -23.34 -13.04
C LYS A 236 -14.47 -22.90 -11.59
N LEU A 237 -14.02 -21.71 -11.19
CA LEU A 237 -14.26 -21.15 -9.85
C LEU A 237 -15.74 -20.95 -9.55
N ARG A 238 -16.56 -20.53 -10.53
CA ARG A 238 -18.02 -20.44 -10.34
C ARG A 238 -18.65 -21.80 -10.02
N GLY A 239 -18.13 -22.88 -10.62
CA GLY A 239 -18.56 -24.26 -10.31
C GLY A 239 -18.13 -24.72 -8.91
N ILE A 240 -16.99 -24.25 -8.41
CA ILE A 240 -16.44 -24.59 -7.09
C ILE A 240 -17.14 -23.79 -5.97
N ASN A 241 -17.35 -22.49 -6.20
CA ASN A 241 -17.93 -21.57 -5.24
C ASN A 241 -19.05 -20.73 -5.92
N PRO A 242 -20.32 -21.18 -5.83
CA PRO A 242 -21.43 -20.57 -6.55
C PRO A 242 -21.77 -19.14 -6.12
N TYR A 243 -21.34 -18.71 -4.93
CA TYR A 243 -21.77 -17.44 -4.33
C TYR A 243 -20.67 -16.38 -4.23
N VAL A 244 -19.40 -16.75 -4.34
CA VAL A 244 -18.29 -15.79 -4.26
C VAL A 244 -18.35 -14.77 -5.39
N TYR A 245 -17.86 -13.56 -5.15
CA TYR A 245 -17.70 -12.57 -6.22
C TYR A 245 -16.57 -13.00 -7.16
N LEU A 246 -16.78 -12.85 -8.47
CA LEU A 246 -15.79 -13.12 -9.52
C LEU A 246 -15.57 -11.89 -10.40
N GLY A 247 -14.36 -11.33 -10.37
CA GLY A 247 -13.95 -10.20 -11.20
C GLY A 247 -13.20 -10.66 -12.46
N PHE A 248 -13.75 -10.37 -13.64
CA PHE A 248 -13.02 -10.58 -14.89
C PHE A 248 -12.09 -9.39 -15.16
N VAL A 249 -10.78 -9.63 -15.20
CA VAL A 249 -9.76 -8.63 -15.50
C VAL A 249 -9.57 -8.55 -17.01
N GLN A 250 -10.13 -7.51 -17.62
CA GLN A 250 -9.87 -7.23 -19.03
C GLN A 250 -8.49 -6.59 -19.15
N GLY A 251 -7.64 -7.12 -20.04
CA GLY A 251 -6.28 -6.62 -20.24
C GLY A 251 -6.21 -5.11 -20.50
N GLY A 252 -5.03 -4.52 -20.27
CA GLY A 252 -4.83 -3.08 -20.35
C GLY A 252 -5.23 -2.47 -21.71
N HIS A 253 -5.74 -1.24 -21.71
CA HIS A 253 -6.09 -0.58 -22.98
C HIS A 253 -4.87 -0.53 -23.91
N PRO A 254 -5.01 -0.74 -25.24
CA PRO A 254 -3.87 -0.75 -26.17
C PRO A 254 -2.96 0.48 -26.07
N THR A 255 -3.52 1.68 -25.92
CA THR A 255 -2.74 2.91 -25.69
C THR A 255 -2.00 2.93 -24.36
N SER A 256 -2.58 2.37 -23.29
CA SER A 256 -1.90 2.29 -21.99
C SER A 256 -0.68 1.38 -22.10
N VAL A 257 -0.83 0.26 -22.82
CA VAL A 257 0.28 -0.67 -23.14
C VAL A 257 1.35 -0.01 -24.02
N GLU A 258 0.94 0.78 -25.03
CA GLU A 258 1.87 1.51 -25.88
C GLU A 258 2.67 2.57 -25.12
N LYS A 259 2.02 3.32 -24.23
CA LYS A 259 2.69 4.31 -23.37
C LYS A 259 3.69 3.64 -22.44
N LEU A 260 3.25 2.59 -21.75
CA LEU A 260 4.11 1.80 -20.89
C LEU A 260 5.36 1.33 -21.63
N ARG A 261 5.20 0.72 -22.81
CA ARG A 261 6.32 0.31 -23.65
C ARG A 261 7.22 1.47 -24.08
N SER A 262 6.65 2.63 -24.39
CA SER A 262 7.41 3.83 -24.75
C SER A 262 8.26 4.32 -23.59
N ASP A 263 7.68 4.41 -22.40
CA ASP A 263 8.37 4.90 -21.20
C ASP A 263 9.51 3.94 -20.81
N LEU A 264 9.28 2.63 -20.93
CA LEU A 264 10.28 1.60 -20.67
C LEU A 264 11.40 1.54 -21.71
N ARG A 265 11.16 2.02 -22.95
CA ARG A 265 12.23 2.19 -23.95
C ARG A 265 13.12 3.39 -23.66
N LYS A 266 12.56 4.41 -22.98
CA LYS A 266 13.31 5.59 -22.54
C LYS A 266 14.08 5.30 -21.25
N GLY A 267 13.53 4.45 -20.37
CA GLY A 267 14.23 3.90 -19.22
C GLY A 267 15.39 3.00 -19.65
N VAL A 268 16.54 3.14 -19.00
CA VAL A 268 17.68 2.23 -19.20
C VAL A 268 17.26 0.84 -18.74
N LYS A 269 17.72 -0.25 -19.41
CA LYS A 269 17.34 -1.65 -19.08
C LYS A 269 17.57 -2.08 -17.63
N ASN A 270 18.32 -1.30 -16.85
CA ASN A 270 18.63 -1.52 -15.43
C ASN A 270 17.90 -0.56 -14.49
N ASP A 271 16.99 0.28 -15.00
CA ASP A 271 16.19 1.19 -14.19
C ASP A 271 15.09 0.41 -13.44
N ALA A 272 14.86 0.79 -12.18
CA ALA A 272 13.80 0.29 -11.32
C ALA A 272 12.45 0.23 -12.05
N TYR A 273 12.16 1.31 -12.78
CA TYR A 273 10.93 1.46 -13.56
C TYR A 273 10.82 0.42 -14.69
N TYR A 274 11.94 0.04 -15.32
CA TYR A 274 11.97 -0.99 -16.35
C TYR A 274 11.59 -2.36 -15.80
N LEU A 275 12.18 -2.70 -14.66
CA LEU A 275 11.91 -3.96 -13.97
C LEU A 275 10.47 -3.99 -13.47
N ASP A 276 9.95 -2.88 -12.94
CA ASP A 276 8.62 -2.78 -12.32
C ASP A 276 7.44 -3.13 -13.25
N ASN A 277 7.65 -3.02 -14.56
CA ASN A 277 6.60 -3.15 -15.57
C ASN A 277 6.87 -4.28 -16.58
N GLN A 278 7.76 -5.21 -16.24
CA GLN A 278 8.23 -6.23 -17.16
C GLN A 278 7.16 -7.24 -17.59
N ASP A 279 6.22 -7.62 -16.72
CA ASP A 279 5.20 -8.62 -17.08
C ASP A 279 4.07 -8.04 -17.94
N ASP A 280 3.71 -6.77 -17.72
CA ASP A 280 2.87 -6.02 -18.66
C ASP A 280 3.54 -5.89 -20.05
N LEU A 281 4.88 -5.77 -20.05
CA LEU A 281 5.70 -5.87 -21.26
C LEU A 281 5.77 -7.28 -21.83
N GLU A 282 5.75 -8.35 -21.04
CA GLU A 282 5.76 -9.72 -21.58
C GLU A 282 4.42 -10.04 -22.24
N LEU A 283 3.31 -9.61 -21.65
CA LEU A 283 1.97 -9.71 -22.27
C LEU A 283 1.90 -8.91 -23.59
N ALA A 284 2.45 -7.69 -23.61
CA ALA A 284 2.53 -6.84 -24.80
C ALA A 284 3.64 -7.24 -25.79
N GLY A 285 4.70 -7.89 -25.30
CA GLY A 285 5.97 -8.18 -25.96
C GLY A 285 5.99 -9.54 -26.63
N ARG A 286 5.29 -10.54 -26.07
CA ARG A 286 4.99 -11.83 -26.73
C ARG A 286 4.23 -11.63 -28.04
N TYR A 287 3.52 -10.50 -28.17
CA TYR A 287 2.71 -10.20 -29.34
C TYR A 287 3.22 -9.00 -30.16
N GLY A 288 3.87 -8.01 -29.56
CA GLY A 288 4.08 -6.70 -30.17
C GLY A 288 2.78 -5.88 -30.13
N THR A 289 2.87 -4.56 -29.95
CA THR A 289 1.70 -3.69 -29.71
C THR A 289 0.64 -3.78 -30.81
N LYS A 290 1.05 -3.97 -32.07
CA LYS A 290 0.14 -4.20 -33.21
C LYS A 290 -0.69 -5.47 -33.03
N ARG A 291 -0.07 -6.57 -32.62
CA ARG A 291 -0.77 -7.86 -32.42
C ARG A 291 -1.55 -7.90 -31.11
N TYR A 292 -1.09 -7.19 -30.08
CA TYR A 292 -1.88 -6.97 -28.87
C TYR A 292 -3.17 -6.23 -29.23
N ARG A 293 -3.07 -5.08 -29.92
CA ARG A 293 -4.24 -4.30 -30.39
C ARG A 293 -5.18 -5.14 -31.24
N SER A 294 -4.67 -5.97 -32.15
CA SER A 294 -5.53 -6.81 -33.01
C SER A 294 -6.24 -7.93 -32.24
N ARG A 295 -5.75 -8.32 -31.07
CA ARG A 295 -6.32 -9.38 -30.23
C ARG A 295 -7.07 -8.85 -29.00
N TYR A 296 -6.94 -7.55 -28.73
CA TYR A 296 -7.62 -6.89 -27.63
C TYR A 296 -9.13 -7.03 -27.81
N GLN A 297 -9.80 -7.51 -26.77
CA GLN A 297 -11.24 -7.70 -26.74
C GLN A 297 -11.83 -6.78 -25.70
N ASP A 298 -12.76 -5.93 -26.13
CA ASP A 298 -13.48 -5.04 -25.24
C ASP A 298 -14.79 -5.68 -24.77
N TYR A 299 -14.98 -5.73 -23.45
CA TYR A 299 -16.14 -6.30 -22.78
C TYR A 299 -17.08 -5.24 -22.19
N THR A 300 -16.92 -3.97 -22.55
CA THR A 300 -17.77 -2.89 -22.03
C THR A 300 -19.19 -2.88 -22.63
N SER A 301 -19.44 -3.56 -23.74
CA SER A 301 -20.75 -3.59 -24.40
C SER A 301 -21.80 -4.40 -23.62
N THR A 302 -23.08 -4.05 -23.77
CA THR A 302 -24.19 -4.76 -23.11
C THR A 302 -24.22 -6.25 -23.47
N SER A 303 -23.93 -6.61 -24.73
CA SER A 303 -23.90 -8.00 -25.18
C SER A 303 -22.74 -8.77 -24.56
N ALA A 304 -21.54 -8.17 -24.48
CA ALA A 304 -20.39 -8.77 -23.83
C ALA A 304 -20.61 -8.97 -22.33
N LEU A 305 -21.16 -7.96 -21.64
CA LEU A 305 -21.52 -8.07 -20.21
C LEU A 305 -22.55 -9.17 -19.97
N LYS A 306 -23.63 -9.25 -20.78
CA LYS A 306 -24.61 -10.34 -20.69
C LYS A 306 -23.96 -11.71 -20.90
N LYS A 307 -23.02 -11.83 -21.83
CA LYS A 307 -22.28 -13.08 -22.07
C LYS A 307 -21.42 -13.46 -20.87
N LEU A 308 -20.71 -12.50 -20.27
CA LEU A 308 -19.94 -12.74 -19.04
C LEU A 308 -20.86 -13.13 -17.88
N GLN A 309 -21.92 -12.35 -17.63
CA GLN A 309 -22.88 -12.58 -16.55
C GLN A 309 -23.56 -13.95 -16.66
N SER A 310 -23.92 -14.40 -17.87
CA SER A 310 -24.59 -15.70 -18.02
C SER A 310 -23.72 -16.89 -17.62
N LYS A 311 -22.39 -16.73 -17.61
CA LYS A 311 -21.43 -17.75 -17.17
C LYS A 311 -20.93 -17.52 -15.74
N LEU A 312 -20.76 -16.27 -15.34
CA LEU A 312 -20.21 -15.88 -14.04
C LEU A 312 -21.29 -15.61 -12.99
N GLY A 313 -22.57 -15.59 -13.33
CA GLY A 313 -23.65 -15.24 -12.41
C GLY A 313 -23.71 -13.75 -12.08
N THR A 314 -24.71 -13.37 -11.28
CA THR A 314 -24.98 -11.97 -10.92
C THR A 314 -23.95 -11.39 -9.96
N ASN A 315 -23.37 -12.19 -9.04
CA ASN A 315 -22.29 -11.74 -8.17
C ASN A 315 -20.93 -11.80 -8.89
N SER A 316 -20.78 -10.98 -9.93
CA SER A 316 -19.58 -10.89 -10.75
C SER A 316 -19.31 -9.45 -11.19
N GLY A 317 -18.19 -9.20 -11.84
CA GLY A 317 -17.89 -7.86 -12.34
C GLY A 317 -16.78 -7.82 -13.38
N LEU A 318 -16.55 -6.61 -13.87
CA LEU A 318 -15.53 -6.29 -14.87
C LEU A 318 -14.50 -5.36 -14.26
N HIS A 319 -13.23 -5.74 -14.33
CA HIS A 319 -12.09 -4.95 -13.87
C HIS A 319 -11.37 -4.39 -15.10
N LEU A 320 -11.29 -3.06 -15.20
CA LEU A 320 -10.86 -2.36 -16.41
C LEU A 320 -9.62 -1.50 -16.16
N ASP A 321 -8.70 -1.47 -17.11
CA ASP A 321 -7.76 -0.34 -17.17
C ASP A 321 -8.55 0.97 -17.28
N ILE A 322 -8.11 1.97 -16.52
CA ILE A 322 -8.82 3.24 -16.39
C ILE A 322 -9.07 3.90 -17.75
N ARG A 323 -8.18 3.72 -18.74
CA ARG A 323 -8.38 4.28 -20.08
C ARG A 323 -9.54 3.62 -20.82
N SER A 324 -9.72 2.30 -20.68
CA SER A 324 -10.89 1.59 -21.21
C SER A 324 -12.17 2.06 -20.55
N TYR A 325 -12.14 2.30 -19.24
CA TYR A 325 -13.27 2.86 -18.52
C TYR A 325 -13.63 4.27 -19.02
N MET A 326 -12.63 5.15 -19.19
CA MET A 326 -12.83 6.52 -19.67
C MET A 326 -13.42 6.60 -21.08
N GLN A 327 -13.21 5.59 -21.93
CA GLN A 327 -13.85 5.51 -23.25
C GLN A 327 -15.31 5.07 -23.18
N SER A 328 -15.71 4.40 -22.10
CA SER A 328 -17.08 3.91 -21.94
C SER A 328 -17.61 4.04 -20.51
N PRO A 329 -17.69 5.25 -19.90
CA PRO A 329 -18.12 5.38 -18.49
C PRO A 329 -19.54 4.84 -18.23
N GLY A 330 -20.39 4.81 -19.26
CA GLY A 330 -21.70 4.18 -19.22
C GLY A 330 -21.68 2.65 -18.99
N VAL A 331 -20.51 2.00 -19.02
CA VAL A 331 -20.33 0.60 -18.61
C VAL A 331 -20.79 0.35 -17.19
N LYS A 332 -20.59 1.30 -16.25
CA LYS A 332 -21.06 1.18 -14.87
C LYS A 332 -22.57 0.96 -14.80
N SER A 333 -23.33 1.81 -15.49
CA SER A 333 -24.80 1.71 -15.51
C SER A 333 -25.28 0.40 -16.15
N ARG A 334 -24.66 0.00 -17.27
CA ARG A 334 -24.96 -1.27 -17.95
C ARG A 334 -24.67 -2.49 -17.07
N ALA A 335 -23.51 -2.50 -16.41
CA ALA A 335 -23.10 -3.57 -15.50
C ALA A 335 -24.03 -3.64 -14.29
N LYS A 336 -24.35 -2.48 -13.67
CA LYS A 336 -25.29 -2.39 -12.55
C LYS A 336 -26.67 -2.95 -12.90
N GLY A 337 -27.17 -2.70 -14.11
CA GLY A 337 -28.43 -3.27 -14.63
C GLY A 337 -28.42 -4.80 -14.75
N LEU A 338 -27.24 -5.44 -14.70
CA LEU A 338 -27.06 -6.89 -14.69
C LEU A 338 -26.65 -7.44 -13.31
N GLY A 339 -26.66 -6.59 -12.27
CA GLY A 339 -26.17 -6.93 -10.94
C GLY A 339 -24.65 -7.00 -10.82
N MET A 340 -23.92 -6.60 -11.86
CA MET A 340 -22.46 -6.65 -11.89
C MET A 340 -21.82 -5.38 -11.36
N LYS A 341 -20.59 -5.50 -10.85
CA LYS A 341 -19.74 -4.35 -10.46
C LYS A 341 -18.69 -4.01 -11.51
N VAL A 342 -18.20 -2.78 -11.48
CA VAL A 342 -17.06 -2.33 -12.28
C VAL A 342 -15.97 -1.78 -11.37
N TYR A 343 -14.77 -2.35 -11.48
CA TYR A 343 -13.56 -1.83 -10.82
C TYR A 343 -12.61 -1.28 -11.87
N THR A 344 -11.75 -0.35 -11.48
CA THR A 344 -10.69 0.14 -12.36
C THR A 344 -9.31 -0.04 -11.75
N TYR A 345 -8.32 -0.25 -12.60
CA TYR A 345 -6.90 -0.29 -12.27
C TYR A 345 -6.11 0.53 -13.31
N SER A 346 -4.80 0.68 -13.16
CA SER A 346 -3.97 1.25 -14.23
C SER A 346 -2.57 0.67 -14.28
N ILE A 347 -2.10 0.43 -15.50
CA ILE A 347 -0.70 0.06 -15.81
C ILE A 347 0.18 1.28 -16.15
N ASN A 348 -0.35 2.50 -16.02
CA ASN A 348 0.41 3.74 -16.24
C ASN A 348 0.60 4.55 -14.94
N GLY A 349 0.51 3.86 -13.80
CA GLY A 349 0.76 4.44 -12.47
C GLY A 349 -0.47 5.04 -11.78
N THR A 350 -0.37 5.13 -10.45
CA THR A 350 -1.44 5.61 -9.55
C THR A 350 -1.85 7.06 -9.82
N ASP A 351 -0.90 7.94 -10.15
CA ASP A 351 -1.21 9.34 -10.41
C ASP A 351 -2.04 9.52 -11.68
N TYR A 352 -1.71 8.78 -12.74
CA TYR A 352 -2.52 8.79 -13.96
C TYR A 352 -3.94 8.31 -13.66
N HIS A 353 -4.08 7.20 -12.93
CA HIS A 353 -5.38 6.66 -12.54
C HIS A 353 -6.21 7.69 -11.76
N GLN A 354 -5.64 8.29 -10.73
CA GLN A 354 -6.31 9.30 -9.91
C GLN A 354 -6.69 10.55 -10.73
N GLN A 355 -5.83 11.02 -11.63
CA GLN A 355 -6.14 12.14 -12.52
C GLN A 355 -7.34 11.83 -13.42
N GLN A 356 -7.45 10.61 -13.97
CA GLN A 356 -8.63 10.24 -14.76
C GLN A 356 -9.89 10.19 -13.90
N LEU A 357 -9.83 9.63 -12.68
CA LEU A 357 -10.97 9.59 -11.77
C LEU A 357 -11.49 11.00 -11.42
N LEU A 358 -10.59 11.98 -11.26
CA LEU A 358 -10.94 13.38 -10.99
C LEU A 358 -11.71 14.05 -12.14
N THR A 359 -11.63 13.53 -13.37
CA THR A 359 -12.41 14.05 -14.50
C THR A 359 -13.86 13.55 -14.53
N LEU A 360 -14.17 12.53 -13.72
CA LEU A 360 -15.49 11.92 -13.67
C LEU A 360 -16.36 12.61 -12.61
N SER A 361 -17.66 12.70 -12.88
CA SER A 361 -18.64 13.02 -11.83
C SER A 361 -18.75 11.86 -10.84
N HIS A 362 -19.16 12.14 -9.59
CA HIS A 362 -19.32 11.09 -8.56
C HIS A 362 -20.24 9.95 -8.99
N ASN A 363 -21.33 10.24 -9.71
CA ASN A 363 -22.27 9.22 -10.20
C ASN A 363 -21.63 8.28 -11.24
N THR A 364 -20.63 8.78 -11.97
CA THR A 364 -19.90 8.06 -13.03
C THR A 364 -18.59 7.45 -12.58
N LEU A 365 -18.19 7.58 -11.31
CA LEU A 365 -17.04 6.83 -10.77
C LEU A 365 -17.31 5.32 -10.79
N PRO A 366 -16.29 4.46 -10.95
CA PRO A 366 -16.48 3.00 -10.85
C PRO A 366 -17.00 2.60 -9.47
N ASP A 367 -17.40 1.34 -9.29
CA ASP A 367 -17.82 0.81 -7.98
C ASP A 367 -16.62 0.62 -7.05
N GLY A 368 -15.43 0.39 -7.63
CA GLY A 368 -14.18 0.33 -6.89
C GLY A 368 -12.93 0.65 -7.71
N VAL A 369 -11.82 0.84 -7.02
CA VAL A 369 -10.52 1.15 -7.60
C VAL A 369 -9.45 0.26 -6.94
N ILE A 370 -8.55 -0.28 -7.75
CA ILE A 370 -7.38 -1.04 -7.31
C ILE A 370 -6.18 -0.12 -7.54
N VAL A 371 -5.55 0.33 -6.45
CA VAL A 371 -4.61 1.46 -6.48
C VAL A 371 -3.40 1.27 -5.56
N ASP A 372 -2.30 1.90 -5.95
CA ASP A 372 -1.14 2.18 -5.10
C ASP A 372 -1.31 3.57 -4.45
N ALA A 373 -2.30 3.74 -3.57
CA ALA A 373 -2.55 4.99 -2.83
C ALA A 373 -3.37 4.73 -1.57
N THR A 374 -3.21 5.56 -0.54
CA THR A 374 -3.97 5.40 0.71
C THR A 374 -5.45 5.72 0.51
N PRO A 375 -6.36 5.16 1.34
CA PRO A 375 -7.76 5.55 1.33
C PRO A 375 -7.95 7.04 1.60
N TYR A 376 -7.13 7.63 2.47
CA TYR A 376 -7.11 9.09 2.70
C TYR A 376 -6.95 9.85 1.38
N LYS A 377 -5.89 9.56 0.62
CA LYS A 377 -5.55 10.30 -0.60
C LYS A 377 -6.63 10.22 -1.65
N ILE A 378 -7.18 9.03 -1.88
CA ILE A 378 -8.30 8.81 -2.82
C ILE A 378 -9.54 9.58 -2.36
N CYS A 379 -9.95 9.38 -1.10
CA CYS A 379 -11.16 9.98 -0.59
C CYS A 379 -11.08 11.51 -0.49
N GLN A 380 -9.91 12.05 -0.15
CA GLN A 380 -9.72 13.49 -0.09
C GLN A 380 -9.72 14.14 -1.48
N ARG A 381 -9.03 13.52 -2.46
CA ARG A 381 -9.00 14.03 -3.84
C ARG A 381 -10.38 13.99 -4.50
N LEU A 382 -11.12 12.89 -4.36
CA LEU A 382 -12.41 12.70 -5.05
C LEU A 382 -13.59 13.32 -4.31
N PHE A 383 -13.62 13.24 -2.97
CA PHE A 383 -14.81 13.55 -2.17
C PHE A 383 -14.58 14.62 -1.12
N LYS A 384 -13.37 15.20 -1.02
CA LYS A 384 -13.07 16.24 -0.02
C LYS A 384 -13.36 15.75 1.41
N ALA A 385 -13.04 14.48 1.69
CA ALA A 385 -13.45 13.78 2.90
C ALA A 385 -12.85 14.30 4.23
N SER A 386 -11.79 15.12 4.17
CA SER A 386 -11.07 15.66 5.33
C SER A 386 -11.05 17.21 5.39
N VAL A 387 -12.22 17.82 5.18
CA VAL A 387 -12.41 19.27 5.34
C VAL A 387 -12.44 19.64 6.83
N PRO A 388 -11.69 20.67 7.27
CA PRO A 388 -11.76 21.14 8.66
C PRO A 388 -13.16 21.61 9.06
N ALA A 389 -13.71 21.04 10.13
CA ALA A 389 -14.99 21.43 10.70
C ALA A 389 -14.91 22.71 11.55
N LYS A 390 -13.70 23.13 11.94
CA LYS A 390 -13.40 24.32 12.77
C LYS A 390 -14.11 24.32 14.12
N ARG A 391 -14.29 23.14 14.71
CA ARG A 391 -14.92 22.92 16.02
C ARG A 391 -13.89 22.88 17.15
N TYR A 392 -12.67 22.47 16.85
CA TYR A 392 -11.57 22.42 17.81
C TYR A 392 -10.64 23.65 17.67
N GLN A 393 -10.17 24.17 18.80
CA GLN A 393 -9.18 25.26 18.88
C GLN A 393 -7.88 24.71 19.48
N PRO A 394 -6.82 24.49 18.68
CA PRO A 394 -5.62 23.84 19.16
C PRO A 394 -4.75 24.70 20.06
N LEU A 395 -4.06 24.06 21.00
CA LEU A 395 -3.22 24.68 22.02
C LEU A 395 -1.72 24.59 21.68
N SER A 396 -1.30 23.48 21.07
CA SER A 396 0.11 23.23 20.73
C SER A 396 0.50 23.89 19.40
N ASN A 397 1.81 23.99 19.16
CA ASN A 397 2.32 24.48 17.88
C ASN A 397 1.91 23.57 16.72
N ILE A 398 2.02 22.25 16.90
CA ILE A 398 1.66 21.25 15.87
C ILE A 398 0.15 21.25 15.64
N GLY A 399 -0.66 21.29 16.70
CA GLY A 399 -2.11 21.39 16.60
C GLY A 399 -2.55 22.64 15.83
N ARG A 400 -1.96 23.81 16.14
CA ARG A 400 -2.22 25.06 15.41
C ARG A 400 -1.83 24.95 13.94
N TYR A 401 -0.70 24.31 13.65
CA TYR A 401 -0.27 24.03 12.28
C TYR A 401 -1.31 23.18 11.55
N ILE A 402 -1.72 22.04 12.11
CA ILE A 402 -2.76 21.15 11.54
C ILE A 402 -4.07 21.90 11.27
N ALA A 403 -4.52 22.75 12.20
CA ALA A 403 -5.74 23.54 12.00
C ALA A 403 -5.58 24.64 10.94
N SER A 404 -4.38 25.16 10.75
CA SER A 404 -4.07 26.17 9.73
C SER A 404 -3.94 25.60 8.32
N LEU A 405 -3.64 24.30 8.20
CA LEU A 405 -3.41 23.65 6.90
C LEU A 405 -4.65 23.76 6.00
N PRO A 406 -4.49 24.21 4.74
CA PRO A 406 -5.58 24.25 3.78
C PRO A 406 -6.18 22.87 3.50
N GLN A 407 -7.34 22.86 2.84
CA GLN A 407 -8.05 21.62 2.48
C GLN A 407 -7.20 20.68 1.61
N ASP A 408 -6.36 21.21 0.73
CA ASP A 408 -5.55 20.42 -0.20
C ASP A 408 -4.22 19.92 0.39
N ALA A 409 -4.02 20.01 1.72
CA ALA A 409 -2.83 19.49 2.37
C ALA A 409 -2.70 17.96 2.21
N ASP A 410 -1.48 17.47 2.00
CA ASP A 410 -1.17 16.06 1.79
C ASP A 410 -0.76 15.37 3.09
N PHE A 411 -1.74 14.90 3.86
CA PHE A 411 -1.49 14.22 5.14
C PHE A 411 -0.81 12.84 5.00
N ASP A 412 -0.71 12.24 3.81
CA ASP A 412 0.17 11.07 3.60
C ASP A 412 1.65 11.44 3.79
N ARG A 413 1.98 12.73 3.63
CA ARG A 413 3.33 13.29 3.78
C ARG A 413 3.41 14.20 5.01
N PHE A 414 2.60 13.93 6.04
CA PHE A 414 2.52 14.77 7.23
C PHE A 414 3.87 14.93 7.95
N GLU A 415 4.64 13.86 8.10
CA GLU A 415 5.96 13.91 8.71
C GLU A 415 6.91 14.85 7.93
N GLU A 416 6.93 14.74 6.61
CA GLU A 416 7.70 15.65 5.75
C GLU A 416 7.21 17.10 5.86
N MET A 417 5.90 17.30 5.99
CA MET A 417 5.31 18.63 6.19
C MET A 417 5.70 19.29 7.52
N LEU A 418 6.04 18.54 8.56
CA LEU A 418 6.50 19.11 9.83
C LEU A 418 7.82 19.87 9.66
N GLY A 419 8.66 19.45 8.70
CA GLY A 419 9.91 20.13 8.36
C GLY A 419 9.75 21.51 7.73
N TYR A 420 8.54 21.87 7.29
CA TYR A 420 8.23 23.15 6.63
C TYR A 420 7.36 24.08 7.49
N GLN A 421 7.05 23.66 8.72
CA GLN A 421 6.10 24.34 9.58
C GLN A 421 6.57 25.75 9.98
N GLN A 422 7.87 25.90 10.29
CA GLN A 422 8.41 27.17 10.80
C GLN A 422 8.44 28.25 9.73
N GLU A 423 8.62 27.84 8.47
CA GLU A 423 8.63 28.69 7.29
C GLU A 423 7.21 28.99 6.77
N GLY A 424 6.18 28.37 7.38
CA GLY A 424 4.78 28.58 7.00
C GLY A 424 4.41 27.96 5.66
N TYR A 425 5.02 26.83 5.31
CA TYR A 425 4.70 26.06 4.10
C TYR A 425 4.06 24.72 4.44
N TYR A 426 3.44 24.11 3.43
CA TYR A 426 2.85 22.77 3.50
C TYR A 426 2.95 22.08 2.14
N LEU A 427 2.85 20.75 2.14
CA LEU A 427 2.77 19.96 0.91
C LEU A 427 1.32 19.83 0.48
N SER A 428 1.01 20.26 -0.74
CA SER A 428 -0.28 20.12 -1.38
C SER A 428 -0.38 18.80 -2.13
N LEU A 429 -1.56 18.19 -2.06
CA LEU A 429 -1.94 17.02 -2.85
C LEU A 429 -1.70 17.19 -4.35
N ASN A 430 -1.75 18.41 -4.88
CA ASN A 430 -1.76 18.65 -6.34
C ASN A 430 -0.57 19.44 -6.88
N SER A 431 0.18 20.16 -6.04
CA SER A 431 1.17 21.13 -6.56
C SER A 431 2.44 21.22 -5.71
N GLY A 432 2.73 20.24 -4.88
CA GLY A 432 3.93 20.24 -4.03
C GLY A 432 3.87 21.34 -2.96
N LEU A 433 5.02 21.94 -2.64
CA LEU A 433 5.16 22.89 -1.55
C LEU A 433 4.39 24.21 -1.81
N LYS A 434 3.56 24.66 -0.86
CA LYS A 434 2.76 25.89 -0.91
C LYS A 434 2.84 26.64 0.41
N SER A 435 2.68 27.96 0.38
CA SER A 435 2.58 28.76 1.62
C SER A 435 1.17 28.72 2.21
N ILE A 436 1.09 28.61 3.54
CA ILE A 436 -0.16 28.67 4.32
C ILE A 436 -0.74 30.09 4.28
N VAL A 437 0.13 31.09 4.31
CA VAL A 437 -0.26 32.50 4.19
C VAL A 437 -0.24 32.85 2.70
N LYS A 438 -1.39 33.22 2.12
CA LYS A 438 -1.37 33.89 0.82
C LYS A 438 -0.55 35.17 0.99
N ALA A 439 0.67 35.21 0.47
CA ALA A 439 1.35 36.48 0.26
C ALA A 439 0.34 37.38 -0.46
N LYS A 440 -0.04 38.51 0.16
CA LYS A 440 -0.82 39.53 -0.53
C LYS A 440 -0.04 39.80 -1.82
N LYS A 441 -0.64 39.52 -2.99
CA LYS A 441 -0.12 40.06 -4.25
C LYS A 441 -0.17 41.56 -4.10
N VAL A 442 0.94 42.16 -3.67
CA VAL A 442 1.15 43.58 -3.87
C VAL A 442 1.38 43.69 -5.36
N THR A 443 0.32 43.99 -6.10
CA THR A 443 0.44 44.50 -7.46
C THR A 443 1.06 45.88 -7.34
N THR A 444 2.37 45.96 -7.13
CA THR A 444 3.12 47.14 -7.52
C THR A 444 2.99 47.21 -9.03
N LYS A 445 2.25 48.19 -9.54
CA LYS A 445 2.44 48.62 -10.93
C LYS A 445 3.92 49.03 -11.02
N ASN A 446 4.75 48.21 -11.64
CA ASN A 446 6.11 48.59 -11.98
C ASN A 446 6.03 49.70 -13.02
N THR A 447 6.03 50.95 -12.55
CA THR A 447 6.25 52.14 -13.37
C THR A 447 7.70 52.61 -13.33
N THR A 448 8.59 51.83 -12.72
CA THR A 448 10.03 52.09 -12.76
C THR A 448 10.64 51.23 -13.88
N PRO A 449 11.27 51.82 -14.90
CA PRO A 449 12.08 51.08 -15.85
C PRO A 449 13.14 50.31 -15.06
N THR A 450 13.19 48.99 -15.25
CA THR A 450 14.24 48.14 -14.69
C THR A 450 15.58 48.71 -15.14
N PRO A 451 16.49 49.12 -14.23
CA PRO A 451 17.87 49.31 -14.61
C PRO A 451 18.38 47.96 -15.10
N LEU A 452 18.98 47.94 -16.29
CA LEU A 452 19.78 46.79 -16.72
C LEU A 452 20.81 46.52 -15.62
N LEU A 453 20.62 45.43 -14.89
CA LEU A 453 21.63 44.91 -13.98
C LEU A 453 22.87 44.62 -14.82
N GLU A 454 23.96 45.35 -14.57
CA GLU A 454 25.29 45.15 -15.16
C GLU A 454 25.93 43.81 -14.75
N HIS A 455 25.26 43.03 -13.91
CA HIS A 455 25.65 41.67 -13.56
C HIS A 455 24.52 40.73 -13.96
N GLY A 456 24.66 40.16 -15.16
CA GLY A 456 23.81 39.06 -15.61
C GLY A 456 23.91 37.88 -14.64
N PHE A 457 22.81 37.17 -14.45
CA PHE A 457 22.86 35.82 -13.88
C PHE A 457 23.91 35.02 -14.66
N PRO A 458 24.85 34.33 -13.98
CA PRO A 458 25.78 33.48 -14.69
C PRO A 458 24.97 32.45 -15.46
N THR A 459 25.15 32.44 -16.77
CA THR A 459 24.68 31.34 -17.61
C THR A 459 25.35 30.08 -17.08
N ILE A 460 24.57 29.17 -16.48
CA ILE A 460 25.08 27.84 -16.14
C ILE A 460 25.31 27.13 -17.48
N THR A 461 26.53 27.22 -17.97
CA THR A 461 27.02 26.34 -19.02
C THR A 461 27.53 25.09 -18.35
N ASP A 462 27.01 23.93 -18.74
CA ASP A 462 27.55 22.64 -18.33
C ASP A 462 29.07 22.65 -18.57
N GLU A 463 29.86 22.54 -17.51
CA GLU A 463 31.29 22.36 -17.66
C GLU A 463 31.56 21.06 -18.42
N LYS A 464 32.54 21.09 -19.33
CA LYS A 464 32.98 19.90 -20.05
C LYS A 464 33.47 18.87 -19.02
N LEU A 465 32.73 17.77 -18.92
CA LEU A 465 33.13 16.61 -18.14
C LEU A 465 34.49 16.07 -18.64
N GLU A 466 35.53 16.22 -17.81
CA GLU A 466 36.81 15.57 -18.04
C GLU A 466 36.74 14.10 -17.60
N HIS A 467 36.77 13.19 -18.58
CA HIS A 467 36.65 11.75 -18.36
C HIS A 467 37.98 11.05 -17.97
N LYS A 468 38.96 11.75 -17.39
CA LYS A 468 40.32 11.19 -17.20
C LYS A 468 40.75 10.92 -15.76
N THR A 469 39.97 11.25 -14.75
CA THR A 469 40.28 10.86 -13.37
C THR A 469 39.10 10.15 -12.76
N GLY A 470 39.25 8.83 -12.56
CA GLY A 470 38.36 8.07 -11.71
C GLY A 470 38.47 8.57 -10.28
N GLU A 471 37.31 8.59 -9.61
CA GLU A 471 37.09 8.81 -8.18
C GLU A 471 36.72 10.25 -7.75
N THR A 472 35.41 10.37 -7.46
CA THR A 472 34.74 11.33 -6.56
C THR A 472 34.41 12.73 -7.10
N ILE A 473 33.10 13.02 -7.18
CA ILE A 473 32.56 14.38 -7.32
C ILE A 473 32.48 14.99 -5.91
N ILE A 474 33.28 16.03 -5.63
CA ILE A 474 33.15 16.85 -4.43
C ILE A 474 32.37 18.11 -4.81
N LEU A 475 31.22 18.33 -4.19
CA LEU A 475 30.45 19.57 -4.30
C LEU A 475 30.87 20.51 -3.17
N THR A 476 31.62 21.56 -3.49
CA THR A 476 31.92 22.65 -2.55
C THR A 476 30.87 23.73 -2.69
N LEU A 477 30.10 23.99 -1.63
CA LEU A 477 29.16 25.12 -1.61
C LEU A 477 29.93 26.45 -1.43
N PRO A 478 29.46 27.57 -2.01
CA PRO A 478 30.15 28.85 -1.89
C PRO A 478 30.11 29.35 -0.44
N GLU A 479 31.26 29.78 0.08
CA GLU A 479 31.32 30.48 1.36
C GLU A 479 30.61 31.84 1.24
N ASN A 480 29.77 32.14 2.25
CA ASN A 480 29.12 33.44 2.38
C ASN A 480 30.18 34.54 2.56
N GLY A 481 30.41 35.31 1.50
CA GLY A 481 31.19 36.54 1.57
C GLY A 481 30.47 37.58 2.44
N THR A 482 31.10 37.93 3.55
CA THR A 482 30.86 39.21 4.23
C THR A 482 31.30 40.37 3.35
N GLN A 483 30.35 41.21 2.92
CA GLN A 483 30.34 42.67 3.10
C GLN A 483 28.99 43.26 2.72
#